data_AF-A0A955SQF1-F1
#
_entry.id   AF-A0A955SQF1-F1
#
_cell.length_a   1.000
_cell.length_b   1.000
_cell.length_c   1.000
_cell.angle_alpha   90.00
_cell.angle_beta   90.00
_cell.angle_gamma   90.00
#
_symmetry.space_group_name_H-M   'P 1'
#
loop_
_entity.id
_entity.type
_entity.pdbx_description
1 polymer ?
#
loop_
_entity_poly.entity_id
_entity_poly.type
_entity_poly.pdbx_seq_one_letter_code
_entity_poly.pdbx_strand_id
1 'polypeptide(L)'
;MTRPNFALSKIWIALTLLAWPISSSFSGDAEGLLRIFAGFKGQQGLDYNTDGNIDHLDIFAFSLDWKSDFTFLTEASPKNGEAGVAITRETILRFSGPLNENTVTTQSVFATFAGARIPGHVHLSPDKQTVTLFYNDPLPPSARIRVTVDGNRLKDATGSPVDPDHNGKAGGRKNIDFDTLSLTTLPGTSVFGRVFASEQAPAKGGVQSVDVPLEGVRITVDGAENTLFTLTDSLGNFRLEPAPVGRFFVHIDGRTVTSGQVGGVTVETSFPDGYYYPFVGKAWESHAGREADIGNIYLPLVTPGSLVPVSESEDTVIGFSQEVLAQFPELSDVKITVPADSLYSDDGTRGGMVGIASVPPDRIPGKLPEDLKFPLVITVQTNGPTNFDVPVPVCFPNMPDPETHQPLPPGAKSALWSFNHDTGDFKIQGSMTVSEDGQLICTDPGVGVTAPGWHGAQPGSEGDGGDADGQCEEGSKVEGGAIPKASSFGPISVMAVGRGRYRFSVPPPSEPGSIQWLFPNLPVRIVNDTGIMAEVAYCAAGHKEVLATFTPDCGEVVTITESVEVTEQELGDREINLTVTGS
;
A
#
# COMPACT_ATOMS: atom_id res chain seq x y z
N MET A 1 -16.49 -14.60 -39.23
CA MET A 1 -15.28 -15.31 -39.68
C MET A 1 -14.20 -15.08 -38.65
N THR A 2 -13.97 -16.10 -37.83
CA THR A 2 -13.04 -16.12 -36.68
C THR A 2 -11.59 -16.04 -37.14
N ARG A 3 -10.80 -15.13 -36.54
CA ARG A 3 -9.34 -15.15 -36.63
C ARG A 3 -8.82 -16.32 -35.78
N PRO A 4 -7.84 -17.12 -36.25
CA PRO A 4 -7.29 -18.18 -35.42
C PRO A 4 -6.39 -17.61 -34.32
N ASN A 5 -6.44 -18.22 -33.14
CA ASN A 5 -5.54 -17.95 -32.01
C ASN A 5 -4.08 -18.25 -32.41
N PHE A 6 -3.25 -17.21 -32.48
CA PHE A 6 -1.83 -17.31 -32.84
C PHE A 6 -0.98 -18.08 -31.81
N ALA A 7 -1.44 -18.22 -30.57
CA ALA A 7 -0.76 -19.01 -29.52
C ALA A 7 -0.96 -20.52 -29.71
N LEU A 8 -2.18 -20.94 -30.09
CA LEU A 8 -2.53 -22.35 -30.30
C LEU A 8 -1.85 -22.94 -31.55
N SER A 9 -1.57 -22.13 -32.58
CA SER A 9 -0.87 -22.62 -33.78
C SER A 9 0.62 -22.88 -33.53
N LYS A 10 1.24 -22.23 -32.54
CA LYS A 10 2.68 -22.37 -32.24
C LYS A 10 2.99 -23.57 -31.34
N ILE A 11 2.13 -23.85 -30.35
CA ILE A 11 2.22 -25.06 -29.52
C ILE A 11 1.99 -26.32 -30.37
N TRP A 12 1.06 -26.28 -31.33
CA TRP A 12 0.84 -27.39 -32.27
C TRP A 12 2.05 -27.66 -33.17
N ILE A 13 2.86 -26.65 -33.49
CA ILE A 13 4.08 -26.78 -34.31
C ILE A 13 5.27 -27.32 -33.49
N ALA A 14 5.42 -26.88 -32.24
CA ALA A 14 6.41 -27.43 -31.32
C ALA A 14 6.16 -28.93 -31.01
N LEU A 15 4.89 -29.33 -30.86
CA LEU A 15 4.49 -30.73 -30.69
C LEU A 15 4.63 -31.57 -31.97
N THR A 16 4.48 -30.98 -33.17
CA THR A 16 4.73 -31.70 -34.43
C THR A 16 6.21 -31.89 -34.72
N LEU A 17 7.10 -31.01 -34.23
CA LEU A 17 8.55 -31.17 -34.31
C LEU A 17 9.10 -32.24 -33.32
N LEU A 18 8.45 -32.41 -32.16
CA LEU A 18 8.79 -33.46 -31.18
C LEU A 18 8.37 -34.88 -31.59
N ALA A 19 7.42 -35.03 -32.53
CA ALA A 19 6.82 -36.31 -32.91
C ALA A 19 7.35 -36.93 -34.22
N TRP A 20 8.34 -36.32 -34.88
CA TRP A 20 8.90 -36.84 -36.13
C TRP A 20 10.21 -37.62 -35.90
N PRO A 21 10.34 -38.84 -36.44
CA PRO A 21 11.51 -39.66 -36.20
C PRO A 21 12.74 -39.02 -36.86
N ILE A 22 13.81 -38.94 -36.08
CA ILE A 22 15.15 -38.48 -36.44
C ILE A 22 15.67 -39.35 -37.59
N SER A 23 15.40 -38.96 -38.83
CA SER A 23 16.14 -39.46 -39.99
C SER A 23 15.93 -38.55 -41.18
N SER A 24 17.04 -38.15 -41.79
CA SER A 24 17.21 -37.39 -43.04
C SER A 24 17.03 -35.86 -42.96
N SER A 25 18.18 -35.19 -42.84
CA SER A 25 18.58 -34.00 -43.60
C SER A 25 17.50 -32.92 -43.83
N PHE A 26 17.22 -32.14 -42.79
CA PHE A 26 16.79 -30.75 -42.96
C PHE A 26 18.03 -29.86 -42.87
N SER A 27 18.80 -29.77 -43.97
CA SER A 27 19.90 -28.82 -44.11
C SER A 27 19.45 -27.51 -44.77
N GLY A 28 18.16 -27.19 -44.67
CA GLY A 28 17.58 -25.98 -45.22
C GLY A 28 16.53 -25.47 -44.26
N ASP A 29 16.74 -24.25 -43.75
CA ASP A 29 15.79 -23.39 -43.04
C ASP A 29 15.76 -23.34 -41.50
N ALA A 30 16.77 -23.87 -40.80
CA ALA A 30 16.98 -23.51 -39.39
C ALA A 30 17.22 -21.99 -39.22
N GLU A 31 18.06 -21.40 -40.08
CA GLU A 31 18.27 -19.94 -40.16
C GLU A 31 16.98 -19.16 -40.45
N GLY A 32 16.11 -19.67 -41.33
CA GLY A 32 14.84 -19.03 -41.69
C GLY A 32 13.86 -19.01 -40.50
N LEU A 33 13.78 -20.09 -39.75
CA LEU A 33 12.95 -20.18 -38.54
C LEU A 33 13.48 -19.27 -37.43
N LEU A 34 14.77 -19.30 -37.09
CA LEU A 34 15.36 -18.42 -36.06
C LEU A 34 15.15 -16.92 -36.38
N ARG A 35 15.24 -16.52 -37.66
CA ARG A 35 14.96 -15.12 -38.08
C ARG A 35 13.50 -14.72 -37.90
N ILE A 36 12.56 -15.64 -38.08
CA ILE A 36 11.12 -15.41 -37.89
C ILE A 36 10.74 -15.41 -36.41
N PHE A 37 11.37 -16.27 -35.60
CA PHE A 37 11.04 -16.46 -34.17
C PHE A 37 11.75 -15.47 -33.23
N ALA A 38 13.00 -15.09 -33.51
CA ALA A 38 13.84 -14.30 -32.60
C ALA A 38 14.07 -12.83 -33.02
N GLY A 39 13.54 -12.40 -34.19
CA GLY A 39 13.60 -11.00 -34.63
C GLY A 39 15.00 -10.47 -35.02
N PHE A 40 16.03 -11.32 -35.10
CA PHE A 40 17.39 -10.91 -35.42
C PHE A 40 17.53 -10.35 -36.85
N LYS A 41 18.08 -9.13 -36.96
CA LYS A 41 18.51 -8.51 -38.24
C LYS A 41 20.01 -8.71 -38.46
N GLY A 42 20.50 -9.95 -38.50
CA GLY A 42 21.92 -10.25 -38.76
C GLY A 42 22.31 -11.70 -38.44
N GLN A 43 23.50 -12.13 -38.87
CA GLN A 43 24.04 -13.47 -38.54
C GLN A 43 24.59 -13.57 -37.11
N GLN A 44 24.99 -12.44 -36.51
CA GLN A 44 25.41 -12.41 -35.11
C GLN A 44 24.15 -12.45 -34.23
N GLY A 45 23.91 -13.60 -33.59
CA GLY A 45 22.70 -13.91 -32.80
C GLY A 45 21.95 -15.19 -33.22
N LEU A 46 22.37 -15.86 -34.31
CA LEU A 46 21.72 -17.10 -34.80
C LEU A 46 22.38 -18.39 -34.28
N ASP A 47 23.66 -18.36 -33.94
CA ASP A 47 24.38 -19.42 -33.20
C ASP A 47 24.15 -19.13 -31.71
N TYR A 48 23.06 -19.68 -31.18
CA TYR A 48 22.54 -19.40 -29.84
C TYR A 48 23.26 -20.22 -28.78
N ASN A 49 23.64 -21.45 -29.12
CA ASN A 49 24.34 -22.33 -28.18
C ASN A 49 25.88 -22.09 -28.18
N THR A 50 26.37 -21.20 -29.05
CA THR A 50 27.78 -20.80 -29.20
C THR A 50 28.72 -21.96 -29.54
N ASP A 51 28.22 -22.97 -30.27
CA ASP A 51 29.02 -24.11 -30.73
C ASP A 51 29.73 -23.87 -32.08
N GLY A 52 29.46 -22.73 -32.72
CA GLY A 52 30.05 -22.32 -33.99
C GLY A 52 29.27 -22.77 -35.23
N ASN A 53 28.16 -23.49 -35.06
CA ASN A 53 27.24 -23.86 -36.13
C ASN A 53 25.88 -23.18 -35.92
N ILE A 54 25.14 -22.97 -37.01
CA ILE A 54 23.74 -22.53 -36.93
C ILE A 54 22.89 -23.71 -37.40
N ASP A 55 22.31 -24.45 -36.46
CA ASP A 55 21.51 -25.63 -36.73
C ASP A 55 20.28 -25.78 -35.81
N HIS A 56 19.69 -26.97 -35.82
CA HIS A 56 18.50 -27.28 -35.05
C HIS A 56 18.72 -27.23 -33.53
N LEU A 57 19.96 -27.40 -33.06
CA LEU A 57 20.33 -27.29 -31.64
C LEU A 57 20.26 -25.84 -31.15
N ASP A 58 20.48 -24.84 -32.02
CA ASP A 58 20.26 -23.43 -31.69
C ASP A 58 18.78 -23.11 -31.50
N ILE A 59 17.90 -23.75 -32.28
CA ILE A 59 16.45 -23.62 -32.09
C ILE A 59 16.03 -24.23 -30.76
N PHE A 60 16.62 -25.38 -30.39
CA PHE A 60 16.38 -26.00 -29.08
C PHE A 60 16.91 -25.13 -27.93
N ALA A 61 18.14 -24.61 -28.05
CA ALA A 61 18.74 -23.73 -27.05
C ALA A 61 17.96 -22.41 -26.90
N PHE A 62 17.54 -21.80 -28.00
CA PHE A 62 16.66 -20.64 -28.00
C PHE A 62 15.27 -20.96 -27.44
N SER A 63 14.71 -22.15 -27.69
CA SER A 63 13.43 -22.56 -27.07
C SER A 63 13.54 -22.83 -25.58
N LEU A 64 14.72 -23.22 -25.10
CA LEU A 64 15.04 -23.42 -23.69
C LEU A 64 15.29 -22.10 -22.95
N ASP A 65 15.78 -21.08 -23.68
CA ASP A 65 16.08 -19.75 -23.15
C ASP A 65 15.02 -18.68 -23.52
N TRP A 66 13.99 -19.06 -24.28
CA TRP A 66 12.76 -18.28 -24.41
C TRP A 66 12.13 -18.25 -23.02
N LYS A 67 12.46 -17.23 -22.23
CA LYS A 67 11.71 -16.83 -21.05
C LYS A 67 10.26 -16.66 -21.49
N SER A 68 9.43 -17.66 -21.25
CA SER A 68 8.01 -17.39 -21.11
C SER A 68 7.92 -16.47 -19.92
N ASP A 69 7.46 -15.24 -20.14
CA ASP A 69 7.08 -14.36 -19.05
C ASP A 69 5.95 -15.07 -18.29
N PHE A 70 6.33 -15.81 -17.24
CA PHE A 70 5.36 -16.46 -16.37
C PHE A 70 4.57 -15.36 -15.69
N THR A 71 3.26 -15.56 -15.54
CA THR A 71 2.52 -14.71 -14.62
C THR A 71 3.10 -14.94 -13.22
N PHE A 72 3.44 -13.85 -12.53
CA PHE A 72 4.02 -13.85 -11.19
C PHE A 72 3.28 -12.87 -10.28
N LEU A 73 3.47 -13.01 -8.97
CA LEU A 73 2.89 -12.09 -7.99
C LEU A 73 3.72 -10.80 -7.96
N THR A 74 3.10 -9.68 -8.31
CA THR A 74 3.74 -8.35 -8.32
C THR A 74 3.58 -7.63 -6.98
N GLU A 75 2.45 -7.82 -6.30
CA GLU A 75 2.13 -7.12 -5.06
C GLU A 75 1.29 -7.99 -4.12
N ALA A 76 1.49 -7.82 -2.81
CA ALA A 76 0.61 -8.34 -1.77
C ALA A 76 0.31 -7.24 -0.74
N SER A 77 -0.96 -7.14 -0.35
CA SER A 77 -1.43 -6.36 0.80
C SER A 77 -2.27 -7.30 1.68
N PRO A 78 -1.88 -7.59 2.93
CA PRO A 78 -0.67 -7.12 3.60
C PRO A 78 0.63 -7.57 2.91
N LYS A 79 1.68 -6.77 3.05
CA LYS A 79 3.02 -7.10 2.56
C LYS A 79 3.62 -8.24 3.38
N ASN A 80 4.54 -8.99 2.77
CA ASN A 80 5.30 -10.00 3.51
C ASN A 80 6.19 -9.32 4.56
N GLY A 81 6.03 -9.72 5.83
CA GLY A 81 6.66 -9.10 7.00
C GLY A 81 5.88 -7.93 7.59
N GLU A 82 4.72 -7.56 7.03
CA GLU A 82 3.91 -6.46 7.58
C GLU A 82 3.44 -6.79 9.00
N ALA A 83 3.44 -5.80 9.88
CA ALA A 83 3.02 -5.93 11.27
C ALA A 83 1.96 -4.89 11.62
N GLY A 84 1.17 -5.18 12.67
CA GLY A 84 0.10 -4.27 13.08
C GLY A 84 -1.08 -4.26 12.12
N VAL A 85 -1.25 -5.33 11.35
CA VAL A 85 -2.36 -5.50 10.39
C VAL A 85 -3.67 -5.61 11.15
N ALA A 86 -4.72 -4.92 10.67
CA ALA A 86 -6.06 -5.02 11.23
C ALA A 86 -6.56 -6.47 11.15
N ILE A 87 -7.26 -6.94 12.18
CA ILE A 87 -7.80 -8.29 12.15
C ILE A 87 -8.97 -8.45 11.16
N THR A 88 -9.57 -7.36 10.74
CA THR A 88 -10.61 -7.30 9.71
C THR A 88 -10.05 -7.23 8.29
N ARG A 89 -8.73 -7.09 8.14
CA ARG A 89 -8.07 -6.89 6.85
C ARG A 89 -8.17 -8.12 5.95
N GLU A 90 -8.64 -7.94 4.72
CA GLU A 90 -8.54 -8.92 3.64
C GLU A 90 -7.11 -9.08 3.11
N THR A 91 -6.88 -10.02 2.18
CA THR A 91 -5.59 -10.11 1.47
C THR A 91 -5.76 -9.90 -0.02
N ILE A 92 -5.17 -8.84 -0.54
CA ILE A 92 -5.17 -8.47 -1.95
C ILE A 92 -3.83 -8.89 -2.58
N LEU A 93 -3.90 -9.64 -3.67
CA LEU A 93 -2.76 -10.17 -4.42
C LEU A 93 -2.84 -9.70 -5.87
N ARG A 94 -1.83 -8.97 -6.35
CA ARG A 94 -1.76 -8.53 -7.75
C ARG A 94 -0.77 -9.36 -8.53
N PHE A 95 -1.12 -9.65 -9.77
CA PHE A 95 -0.34 -10.50 -10.67
C PHE A 95 0.06 -9.74 -11.94
N SER A 96 1.20 -10.09 -12.51
CA SER A 96 1.73 -9.46 -13.73
C SER A 96 0.90 -9.75 -14.99
N GLY A 97 -0.02 -10.72 -14.93
CA GLY A 97 -0.81 -11.19 -16.06
C GLY A 97 -2.17 -11.77 -15.63
N PRO A 98 -3.13 -11.90 -16.55
CA PRO A 98 -4.46 -12.40 -16.26
C PRO A 98 -4.45 -13.88 -15.88
N LEU A 99 -5.24 -14.24 -14.87
CA LEU A 99 -5.37 -15.58 -14.32
C LEU A 99 -6.51 -16.38 -14.97
N ASN A 100 -6.43 -17.71 -14.89
CA ASN A 100 -7.54 -18.59 -15.19
C ASN A 100 -8.47 -18.68 -13.98
N GLU A 101 -9.66 -18.09 -14.11
CA GLU A 101 -10.70 -18.04 -13.08
C GLU A 101 -11.04 -19.40 -12.45
N ASN A 102 -11.02 -20.49 -13.23
CA ASN A 102 -11.36 -21.83 -12.74
C ASN A 102 -10.30 -22.41 -11.79
N THR A 103 -9.13 -21.77 -11.71
CA THR A 103 -8.03 -22.16 -10.83
C THR A 103 -7.86 -21.22 -9.64
N VAL A 104 -8.58 -20.10 -9.60
CA VAL A 104 -8.61 -19.19 -8.45
C VAL A 104 -9.59 -19.74 -7.43
N THR A 105 -9.07 -20.42 -6.42
CA THR A 105 -9.87 -21.12 -5.41
C THR A 105 -9.16 -21.04 -4.05
N THR A 106 -9.87 -21.40 -2.98
CA THR A 106 -9.27 -21.54 -1.64
C THR A 106 -8.28 -22.72 -1.56
N GLN A 107 -8.03 -23.45 -2.65
CA GLN A 107 -7.01 -24.49 -2.75
C GLN A 107 -5.69 -23.98 -3.34
N SER A 108 -5.73 -22.88 -4.10
CA SER A 108 -4.59 -22.23 -4.74
C SER A 108 -4.17 -20.95 -4.02
N VAL A 109 -5.10 -20.25 -3.37
CA VAL A 109 -4.83 -19.08 -2.51
C VAL A 109 -5.54 -19.27 -1.18
N PHE A 110 -4.82 -19.32 -0.08
CA PHE A 110 -5.42 -19.53 1.25
C PHE A 110 -4.53 -19.01 2.38
N ALA A 111 -5.13 -18.70 3.53
CA ALA A 111 -4.40 -18.34 4.74
C ALA A 111 -4.40 -19.47 5.78
N THR A 112 -3.38 -19.44 6.64
CA THR A 112 -3.25 -20.35 7.78
C THR A 112 -2.78 -19.61 9.03
N PHE A 113 -3.21 -20.11 10.18
CA PHE A 113 -2.72 -19.74 11.49
C PHE A 113 -2.46 -21.00 12.32
N ALA A 114 -1.30 -21.08 12.98
CA ALA A 114 -0.89 -22.26 13.76
C ALA A 114 -1.02 -23.60 12.99
N GLY A 115 -0.82 -23.57 11.66
CA GLY A 115 -0.94 -24.74 10.78
C GLY A 115 -2.36 -25.12 10.37
N ALA A 116 -3.39 -24.47 10.92
CA ALA A 116 -4.79 -24.64 10.52
C ALA A 116 -5.19 -23.63 9.45
N ARG A 117 -6.06 -24.02 8.51
CA ARG A 117 -6.62 -23.10 7.51
C ARG A 117 -7.62 -22.15 8.15
N ILE A 118 -7.56 -20.89 7.76
CA ILE A 118 -8.56 -19.88 8.10
C ILE A 118 -9.66 -19.96 7.03
N PRO A 119 -10.94 -20.15 7.42
CA PRO A 119 -12.06 -20.12 6.48
C PRO A 119 -12.17 -18.76 5.80
N GLY A 120 -12.42 -18.80 4.49
CA GLY A 120 -12.52 -17.61 3.68
C GLY A 120 -12.99 -17.96 2.27
N HIS A 121 -13.09 -16.96 1.42
CA HIS A 121 -13.39 -17.10 0.01
C HIS A 121 -12.48 -16.20 -0.82
N VAL A 122 -12.31 -16.56 -2.09
CA VAL A 122 -11.48 -15.79 -3.02
C VAL A 122 -12.37 -15.09 -4.02
N HIS A 123 -12.02 -13.86 -4.31
CA HIS A 123 -12.63 -13.02 -5.32
C HIS A 123 -11.58 -12.70 -6.38
N LEU A 124 -11.98 -12.71 -7.65
CA LEU A 124 -11.12 -12.41 -8.78
C LEU A 124 -11.64 -11.15 -9.47
N SER A 125 -10.78 -10.16 -9.65
CA SER A 125 -11.11 -8.93 -10.38
C SER A 125 -11.50 -9.21 -11.83
N PRO A 126 -12.28 -8.33 -12.48
CA PRO A 126 -12.71 -8.52 -13.87
C PRO A 126 -11.56 -8.63 -14.90
N ASP A 127 -10.45 -7.92 -14.69
CA ASP A 127 -9.23 -8.02 -15.51
C ASP A 127 -8.43 -9.32 -15.27
N LYS A 128 -8.85 -10.10 -14.26
CA LYS A 128 -8.26 -11.36 -13.82
C LYS A 128 -6.84 -11.21 -13.26
N GLN A 129 -6.41 -10.01 -12.88
CA GLN A 129 -5.05 -9.76 -12.39
C GLN A 129 -4.97 -9.55 -10.87
N THR A 130 -6.11 -9.40 -10.18
CA THR A 130 -6.15 -9.21 -8.72
C THR A 130 -6.99 -10.30 -8.08
N VAL A 131 -6.43 -10.98 -7.07
CA VAL A 131 -7.15 -11.93 -6.22
C VAL A 131 -7.28 -11.33 -4.83
N THR A 132 -8.50 -11.22 -4.33
CA THR A 132 -8.77 -10.82 -2.94
C THR A 132 -9.24 -12.03 -2.15
N LEU A 133 -8.57 -12.32 -1.03
CA LEU A 133 -8.95 -13.35 -0.06
C LEU A 133 -9.67 -12.67 1.12
N PHE A 134 -10.97 -12.89 1.21
CA PHE A 134 -11.80 -12.44 2.33
C PHE A 134 -11.91 -13.54 3.38
N TYR A 135 -11.83 -13.14 4.65
CA TYR A 135 -11.95 -14.03 5.80
C TYR A 135 -13.39 -14.05 6.29
N ASN A 136 -13.91 -15.23 6.64
CA ASN A 136 -15.30 -15.34 7.11
C ASN A 136 -15.51 -14.77 8.51
N ASP A 137 -14.44 -14.79 9.31
CA ASP A 137 -14.37 -14.26 10.67
C ASP A 137 -13.13 -13.36 10.76
N PRO A 138 -13.09 -12.37 11.68
CA PRO A 138 -11.88 -11.60 11.95
C PRO A 138 -10.69 -12.52 12.23
N LEU A 139 -9.53 -12.14 11.69
CA LEU A 139 -8.28 -12.84 11.91
C LEU A 139 -7.94 -12.91 13.41
N PRO A 140 -7.25 -13.96 13.87
CA PRO A 140 -6.79 -14.02 15.25
C PRO A 140 -5.93 -12.79 15.59
N PRO A 141 -6.13 -12.12 16.74
CA PRO A 141 -5.28 -11.01 17.16
C PRO A 141 -3.93 -11.51 17.67
N SER A 142 -2.89 -10.67 17.58
CA SER A 142 -1.51 -11.00 18.00
C SER A 142 -0.99 -12.29 17.38
N ALA A 143 -1.29 -12.50 16.10
CA ALA A 143 -1.03 -13.74 15.41
C ALA A 143 -0.19 -13.51 14.15
N ARG A 144 0.71 -14.46 13.87
CA ARG A 144 1.33 -14.57 12.56
C ARG A 144 0.42 -15.34 11.62
N ILE A 145 -0.09 -14.65 10.62
CA ILE A 145 -0.90 -15.22 9.54
C ILE A 145 0.02 -15.51 8.36
N ARG A 146 -0.14 -16.69 7.76
CA ARG A 146 0.56 -17.08 6.53
C ARG A 146 -0.44 -17.24 5.40
N VAL A 147 -0.34 -16.38 4.40
CA VAL A 147 -1.04 -16.55 3.12
C VAL A 147 -0.12 -17.34 2.17
N THR A 148 -0.66 -18.38 1.55
CA THR A 148 0.04 -19.22 0.58
C THR A 148 -0.62 -19.07 -0.79
N VAL A 149 0.20 -18.75 -1.79
CA VAL A 149 -0.14 -18.82 -3.21
C VAL A 149 0.53 -20.06 -3.79
N ASP A 150 -0.25 -21.07 -4.18
CA ASP A 150 0.22 -22.32 -4.77
C ASP A 150 0.17 -22.24 -6.30
N GLY A 151 1.29 -21.85 -6.91
CA GLY A 151 1.47 -21.72 -8.35
C GLY A 151 1.32 -23.02 -9.11
N ASN A 152 1.46 -24.19 -8.46
CA ASN A 152 1.22 -25.47 -9.12
C ASN A 152 -0.28 -25.71 -9.37
N ARG A 153 -1.15 -25.01 -8.63
CA ARG A 153 -2.60 -25.10 -8.73
C ARG A 153 -3.19 -23.89 -9.45
N LEU A 154 -2.61 -22.72 -9.22
CA LEU A 154 -3.00 -21.47 -9.88
C LEU A 154 -2.43 -21.42 -11.30
N LYS A 155 -3.27 -21.11 -12.27
CA LYS A 155 -2.85 -20.99 -13.68
C LYS A 155 -3.12 -19.60 -14.22
N ASP A 156 -2.29 -19.18 -15.16
CA ASP A 156 -2.57 -18.00 -15.98
C ASP A 156 -3.66 -18.28 -17.02
N ALA A 157 -4.10 -17.24 -17.73
CA ALA A 157 -5.12 -17.33 -18.77
C ALA A 157 -4.73 -18.23 -19.96
N THR A 158 -3.44 -18.53 -20.14
CA THR A 158 -2.95 -19.46 -21.17
C THR A 158 -3.01 -20.92 -20.71
N GLY A 159 -3.22 -21.15 -19.42
CA GLY A 159 -3.25 -22.47 -18.78
C GLY A 159 -1.91 -22.91 -18.20
N SER A 160 -0.90 -22.05 -18.18
CA SER A 160 0.41 -22.33 -17.60
C SER A 160 0.39 -22.11 -16.08
N PRO A 161 1.14 -22.90 -15.28
CA PRO A 161 1.26 -22.65 -13.85
C PRO A 161 1.89 -21.28 -13.57
N VAL A 162 1.33 -20.55 -12.61
CA VAL A 162 1.87 -19.25 -12.15
C VAL A 162 3.19 -19.47 -11.40
N ASP A 163 4.14 -18.55 -11.53
CA ASP A 163 5.40 -18.47 -10.77
C ASP A 163 5.25 -17.40 -9.67
N PRO A 164 4.56 -17.71 -8.54
CA PRO A 164 4.19 -16.69 -7.56
C PRO A 164 5.40 -16.16 -6.78
N ASP A 165 6.54 -16.86 -6.78
CA ASP A 165 7.78 -16.43 -6.15
C ASP A 165 8.77 -15.77 -7.11
N HIS A 166 8.39 -15.62 -8.38
CA HIS A 166 9.12 -14.92 -9.42
C HIS A 166 10.57 -15.42 -9.57
N ASN A 167 10.75 -16.75 -9.48
CA ASN A 167 12.07 -17.38 -9.55
C ASN A 167 12.47 -17.79 -10.99
N GLY A 168 11.63 -17.45 -11.98
CA GLY A 168 11.80 -17.80 -13.38
C GLY A 168 11.33 -19.21 -13.73
N LYS A 169 10.56 -19.88 -12.86
CA LYS A 169 10.05 -21.24 -13.08
C LYS A 169 8.55 -21.31 -12.80
N ALA A 170 7.80 -21.84 -13.76
CA ALA A 170 6.39 -22.15 -13.57
C ALA A 170 6.12 -23.01 -12.32
N GLY A 171 5.09 -22.64 -11.58
CA GLY A 171 4.63 -23.38 -10.40
C GLY A 171 5.31 -22.90 -9.13
N GLY A 172 5.46 -23.79 -8.15
CA GLY A 172 6.04 -23.42 -6.86
C GLY A 172 5.05 -22.75 -5.91
N ARG A 173 5.56 -22.06 -4.89
CA ARG A 173 4.76 -21.44 -3.83
C ARG A 173 5.37 -20.14 -3.34
N LYS A 174 4.54 -19.13 -3.16
CA LYS A 174 4.86 -17.94 -2.38
C LYS A 174 4.13 -17.99 -1.05
N ASN A 175 4.87 -17.74 0.03
CA ASN A 175 4.28 -17.46 1.33
C ASN A 175 4.44 -15.98 1.63
N ILE A 176 3.37 -15.39 2.16
CA ILE A 176 3.30 -14.03 2.67
C ILE A 176 2.93 -14.16 4.14
N ASP A 177 3.89 -13.87 5.01
CA ASP A 177 3.70 -13.88 6.46
C ASP A 177 3.46 -12.46 6.94
N PHE A 178 2.41 -12.21 7.71
CA PHE A 178 2.17 -10.92 8.36
C PHE A 178 1.66 -11.11 9.78
N ASP A 179 1.87 -10.10 10.62
CA ASP A 179 1.53 -10.12 12.03
C ASP A 179 0.34 -9.19 12.32
N THR A 180 -0.77 -9.76 12.83
CA THR A 180 -1.95 -9.00 13.21
C THR A 180 -1.74 -8.24 14.52
N LEU A 181 -2.43 -7.11 14.65
CA LEU A 181 -2.39 -6.28 15.84
C LEU A 181 -2.94 -6.99 17.10
N SER A 182 -2.61 -6.43 18.26
CA SER A 182 -3.16 -6.85 19.54
C SER A 182 -4.42 -6.08 19.88
N LEU A 183 -5.42 -6.77 20.44
CA LEU A 183 -6.59 -6.15 21.07
C LEU A 183 -6.52 -6.20 22.60
N THR A 184 -5.33 -6.43 23.16
CA THR A 184 -5.15 -6.54 24.60
C THR A 184 -5.42 -5.19 25.26
N THR A 185 -6.39 -5.15 26.16
CA THR A 185 -6.70 -3.98 26.98
C THR A 185 -5.97 -4.04 28.33
N LEU A 186 -5.57 -2.88 28.86
CA LEU A 186 -5.01 -2.76 30.20
C LEU A 186 -5.79 -1.69 31.00
N PRO A 187 -6.17 -1.95 32.28
CA PRO A 187 -6.82 -0.94 33.12
C PRO A 187 -6.03 0.38 33.18
N GLY A 188 -6.73 1.51 33.14
CA GLY A 188 -6.12 2.84 33.08
C GLY A 188 -5.60 3.24 31.69
N THR A 189 -5.78 2.40 30.67
CA THR A 189 -5.55 2.77 29.26
C THR A 189 -6.83 3.29 28.66
N SER A 190 -6.83 4.49 28.09
CA SER A 190 -8.03 5.08 27.46
C SER A 190 -7.68 5.95 26.27
N VAL A 191 -8.60 6.04 25.32
CA VAL A 191 -8.57 7.07 24.28
C VAL A 191 -9.79 7.97 24.39
N PHE A 192 -9.62 9.26 24.15
CA PHE A 192 -10.69 10.23 24.17
C PHE A 192 -10.51 11.26 23.07
N GLY A 193 -11.60 11.93 22.71
CA GLY A 193 -11.62 12.93 21.66
C GLY A 193 -13.01 13.50 21.47
N ARG A 194 -13.23 14.18 20.35
CA ARG A 194 -14.52 14.79 20.01
C ARG A 194 -14.90 14.52 18.57
N VAL A 195 -16.20 14.37 18.30
CA VAL A 195 -16.74 14.23 16.94
C VAL A 195 -17.69 15.38 16.64
N PHE A 196 -17.50 15.99 15.48
CA PHE A 196 -18.27 17.13 14.98
C PHE A 196 -18.75 16.88 13.54
N ALA A 197 -19.75 17.63 13.11
CA ALA A 197 -20.07 17.75 11.69
C ALA A 197 -18.92 18.47 10.97
N SER A 198 -18.61 18.09 9.73
CA SER A 198 -17.64 18.84 8.93
C SER A 198 -18.15 20.25 8.64
N GLU A 199 -19.46 20.41 8.45
CA GLU A 199 -20.13 21.69 8.32
C GLU A 199 -20.17 22.42 9.66
N GLN A 200 -19.83 23.71 9.61
CA GLN A 200 -19.94 24.57 10.79
C GLN A 200 -21.29 25.26 10.84
N ALA A 201 -21.72 25.60 12.06
CA ALA A 201 -22.89 26.44 12.24
C ALA A 201 -22.61 27.84 11.65
N PRO A 202 -23.59 28.45 10.94
CA PRO A 202 -23.41 29.76 10.35
C PRO A 202 -23.13 30.81 11.44
N ALA A 203 -22.16 31.68 11.14
CA ALA A 203 -21.83 32.84 11.96
C ALA A 203 -23.09 33.71 12.21
N LYS A 204 -23.46 33.94 13.46
CA LYS A 204 -24.52 34.88 13.84
C LYS A 204 -23.92 36.12 14.50
N GLY A 205 -24.25 37.30 13.98
CA GLY A 205 -23.95 38.58 14.64
C GLY A 205 -22.47 38.94 14.77
N GLY A 206 -21.61 38.50 13.85
CA GLY A 206 -20.16 38.80 13.87
C GLY A 206 -19.31 37.86 14.74
N VAL A 207 -19.90 36.78 15.27
CA VAL A 207 -19.16 35.69 15.93
C VAL A 207 -18.69 34.69 14.88
N GLN A 208 -17.48 34.15 15.04
CA GLN A 208 -16.93 33.11 14.14
C GLN A 208 -17.85 31.90 14.04
N SER A 209 -17.78 31.17 12.92
CA SER A 209 -18.46 29.87 12.77
C SER A 209 -18.03 28.93 13.89
N VAL A 210 -18.96 28.10 14.35
CA VAL A 210 -18.77 27.23 15.52
C VAL A 210 -18.95 25.78 15.11
N ASP A 211 -18.13 24.89 15.67
CA ASP A 211 -18.25 23.46 15.47
C ASP A 211 -19.58 22.91 16.00
N VAL A 212 -20.19 22.03 15.22
CA VAL A 212 -21.45 21.37 15.56
C VAL A 212 -21.14 19.98 16.12
N PRO A 213 -21.27 19.75 17.44
CA PRO A 213 -20.99 18.44 18.04
C PRO A 213 -22.00 17.40 17.57
N LEU A 214 -21.52 16.17 17.35
CA LEU A 214 -22.38 15.04 16.98
C LEU A 214 -22.58 14.15 18.20
N GLU A 215 -23.81 14.11 18.70
CA GLU A 215 -24.24 13.19 19.76
C GLU A 215 -24.62 11.83 19.20
N GLY A 216 -24.23 10.77 19.90
CA GLY A 216 -24.64 9.40 19.56
C GLY A 216 -23.86 8.75 18.42
N VAL A 217 -22.73 9.33 17.98
CA VAL A 217 -21.78 8.65 17.08
C VAL A 217 -21.26 7.41 17.78
N ARG A 218 -21.41 6.24 17.16
CA ARG A 218 -20.93 4.98 17.73
C ARG A 218 -19.50 4.72 17.29
N ILE A 219 -18.61 4.51 18.25
CA ILE A 219 -17.21 4.19 18.00
C ILE A 219 -16.95 2.79 18.54
N THR A 220 -16.53 1.87 17.67
CA THR A 220 -16.23 0.47 18.01
C THR A 220 -14.78 0.13 17.69
N VAL A 221 -14.17 -0.77 18.46
CA VAL A 221 -12.88 -1.38 18.10
C VAL A 221 -13.11 -2.56 17.17
N ASP A 222 -12.38 -2.61 16.06
CA ASP A 222 -12.52 -3.65 15.05
C ASP A 222 -12.20 -5.05 15.61
N GLY A 223 -13.10 -5.99 15.37
CA GLY A 223 -13.21 -7.34 15.92
C GLY A 223 -13.44 -7.44 17.44
N ALA A 224 -13.80 -6.33 18.09
CA ALA A 224 -14.29 -6.29 19.47
C ALA A 224 -15.52 -5.38 19.62
N GLU A 225 -16.30 -5.19 18.57
CA GLU A 225 -17.33 -4.15 18.42
C GLU A 225 -18.47 -4.26 19.44
N ASN A 226 -18.72 -5.48 19.91
CA ASN A 226 -19.76 -5.79 20.90
C ASN A 226 -19.29 -5.54 22.33
N THR A 227 -17.99 -5.44 22.57
CA THR A 227 -17.40 -5.36 23.92
C THR A 227 -16.60 -4.09 24.17
N LEU A 228 -15.98 -3.53 23.15
CA LEU A 228 -15.14 -2.33 23.21
C LEU A 228 -15.75 -1.27 22.29
N PHE A 229 -16.63 -0.46 22.86
CA PHE A 229 -17.28 0.63 22.15
C PHE A 229 -17.62 1.79 23.09
N THR A 230 -17.85 2.97 22.50
CA THR A 230 -18.38 4.15 23.18
C THR A 230 -19.36 4.88 22.26
N LEU A 231 -20.18 5.75 22.85
CA LEU A 231 -20.97 6.75 22.13
C LEU A 231 -20.41 8.14 22.43
N THR A 232 -20.60 9.09 21.51
CA THR A 232 -20.38 10.50 21.81
C THR A 232 -21.54 11.10 22.62
N ASP A 233 -21.23 12.00 23.53
CA ASP A 233 -22.20 12.76 24.32
C ASP A 233 -22.76 13.96 23.53
N SER A 234 -23.65 14.75 24.16
CA SER A 234 -24.28 15.94 23.56
C SER A 234 -23.30 17.06 23.16
N LEU A 235 -22.05 17.00 23.62
CA LEU A 235 -20.96 17.91 23.26
C LEU A 235 -19.97 17.26 22.30
N GLY A 236 -20.31 16.08 21.76
CA GLY A 236 -19.50 15.31 20.83
C GLY A 236 -18.33 14.60 21.49
N ASN A 237 -18.18 14.64 22.82
CA ASN A 237 -17.05 14.00 23.49
C ASN A 237 -17.27 12.49 23.57
N PHE A 238 -16.19 11.73 23.45
CA PHE A 238 -16.21 10.30 23.76
C PHE A 238 -15.00 9.91 24.60
N ARG A 239 -15.13 8.76 25.27
CA ARG A 239 -14.03 8.10 25.98
C ARG A 239 -14.19 6.60 25.85
N LEU A 240 -13.20 5.94 25.25
CA LEU A 240 -13.10 4.49 25.23
C LEU A 240 -12.16 4.04 26.35
N GLU A 241 -12.71 3.38 27.37
CA GLU A 241 -11.96 2.85 28.49
C GLU A 241 -12.53 1.49 28.96
N PRO A 242 -11.72 0.42 29.02
CA PRO A 242 -10.32 0.39 28.59
C PRO A 242 -10.18 0.42 27.07
N ALA A 243 -9.09 1.01 26.57
CA ALA A 243 -8.68 0.93 25.17
C ALA A 243 -7.61 -0.16 24.96
N PRO A 244 -7.50 -0.76 23.75
CA PRO A 244 -6.38 -1.65 23.41
C PRO A 244 -5.04 -0.91 23.49
N VAL A 245 -4.01 -1.58 24.00
CA VAL A 245 -2.64 -1.05 24.08
C VAL A 245 -1.94 -1.17 22.73
N GLY A 246 -1.27 -0.10 22.31
CA GLY A 246 -0.60 -0.01 21.01
C GLY A 246 -1.53 0.45 19.91
N ARG A 247 -1.24 0.06 18.67
CA ARG A 247 -2.03 0.41 17.49
C ARG A 247 -3.23 -0.53 17.33
N PHE A 248 -4.42 0.02 17.13
CA PHE A 248 -5.66 -0.70 16.88
C PHE A 248 -6.55 0.08 15.91
N PHE A 249 -7.46 -0.61 15.22
CA PHE A 249 -8.44 0.05 14.35
C PHE A 249 -9.76 0.24 15.05
N VAL A 250 -10.41 1.33 14.68
CA VAL A 250 -11.77 1.64 15.10
C VAL A 250 -12.65 1.93 13.91
N HIS A 251 -13.93 1.65 14.08
CA HIS A 251 -15.00 2.09 13.22
C HIS A 251 -15.78 3.22 13.91
N ILE A 252 -15.78 4.40 13.31
CA ILE A 252 -16.53 5.57 13.77
C ILE A 252 -17.77 5.67 12.88
N ASP A 253 -18.93 5.27 13.42
CA ASP A 253 -20.19 5.21 12.68
C ASP A 253 -21.09 6.42 13.00
N GLY A 254 -21.13 7.38 12.07
CA GLY A 254 -22.01 8.54 12.15
C GLY A 254 -23.48 8.25 11.84
N ARG A 255 -23.81 7.08 11.28
CA ARG A 255 -25.19 6.74 10.89
C ARG A 255 -26.09 6.51 12.10
N THR A 256 -25.51 6.32 13.28
CA THR A 256 -26.23 6.18 14.54
C THR A 256 -26.71 7.52 15.12
N VAL A 257 -26.21 8.65 14.60
CA VAL A 257 -26.69 9.98 14.95
C VAL A 257 -28.14 10.12 14.46
N THR A 258 -29.01 10.73 15.28
CA THR A 258 -30.45 10.88 14.98
C THR A 258 -30.87 12.29 14.58
N SER A 259 -29.96 13.27 14.65
CA SER A 259 -30.21 14.65 14.21
C SER A 259 -28.96 15.34 13.65
N GLY A 260 -29.11 16.14 12.60
CA GLY A 260 -28.07 16.97 12.00
C GLY A 260 -28.47 18.45 11.93
N GLN A 261 -27.63 19.27 11.28
CA GLN A 261 -27.89 20.69 11.06
C GLN A 261 -27.70 21.07 9.59
N VAL A 262 -28.68 21.75 8.99
CA VAL A 262 -28.59 22.32 7.64
C VAL A 262 -28.96 23.80 7.72
N GLY A 263 -28.03 24.70 7.37
CA GLY A 263 -28.28 26.14 7.44
C GLY A 263 -28.69 26.64 8.83
N GLY A 264 -28.30 25.94 9.90
CA GLY A 264 -28.70 26.22 11.29
C GLY A 264 -30.11 25.75 11.66
N VAL A 265 -30.75 24.92 10.83
CA VAL A 265 -32.01 24.24 11.10
C VAL A 265 -31.71 22.79 11.45
N THR A 266 -32.34 22.28 12.51
CA THR A 266 -32.21 20.87 12.91
C THR A 266 -32.98 19.99 11.93
N VAL A 267 -32.32 18.94 11.43
CA VAL A 267 -32.92 17.94 10.54
C VAL A 267 -32.83 16.57 11.20
N GLU A 268 -33.81 15.71 10.94
CA GLU A 268 -33.74 14.29 11.31
C GLU A 268 -32.78 13.56 10.36
N THR A 269 -31.98 12.65 10.90
CA THR A 269 -31.10 11.79 10.11
C THR A 269 -31.69 10.40 9.98
N SER A 270 -31.55 9.81 8.79
CA SER A 270 -32.03 8.47 8.45
C SER A 270 -31.21 7.92 7.30
N PHE A 271 -30.32 6.98 7.56
CA PHE A 271 -29.58 6.28 6.51
C PHE A 271 -30.44 5.15 5.87
N PRO A 272 -30.36 4.90 4.54
CA PRO A 272 -29.54 5.60 3.55
C PRO A 272 -30.27 6.76 2.82
N ASP A 273 -31.60 6.86 2.93
CA ASP A 273 -32.40 7.72 2.05
C ASP A 273 -32.56 9.19 2.52
N GLY A 274 -32.27 9.45 3.79
CA GLY A 274 -32.35 10.77 4.42
C GLY A 274 -30.99 11.44 4.60
N TYR A 275 -30.94 12.46 5.47
CA TYR A 275 -29.67 13.00 5.92
C TYR A 275 -28.93 11.97 6.76
N TYR A 276 -27.61 11.86 6.65
CA TYR A 276 -26.83 11.02 7.56
C TYR A 276 -25.36 11.46 7.61
N TYR A 277 -24.67 11.06 8.67
CA TYR A 277 -23.22 11.17 8.75
C TYR A 277 -22.59 9.82 8.39
N PRO A 278 -21.52 9.80 7.57
CA PRO A 278 -20.92 8.56 7.12
C PRO A 278 -20.19 7.84 8.24
N PHE A 279 -19.68 6.64 7.92
CA PHE A 279 -18.77 5.92 8.79
C PHE A 279 -17.34 6.01 8.26
N VAL A 280 -16.37 5.74 9.13
CA VAL A 280 -14.94 5.70 8.78
C VAL A 280 -14.21 4.69 9.66
N GLY A 281 -13.48 3.78 9.01
CA GLY A 281 -12.46 2.95 9.66
C GLY A 281 -11.11 3.68 9.69
N LYS A 282 -10.44 3.73 10.84
CA LYS A 282 -9.07 4.27 10.95
C LYS A 282 -8.31 3.68 12.14
N ALA A 283 -6.98 3.79 12.09
CA ALA A 283 -6.14 3.39 13.21
C ALA A 283 -6.04 4.50 14.27
N TRP A 284 -5.94 4.07 15.53
CA TRP A 284 -5.50 4.86 16.68
C TRP A 284 -4.35 4.16 17.38
N GLU A 285 -3.64 4.91 18.22
CA GLU A 285 -2.59 4.37 19.07
C GLU A 285 -2.82 4.80 20.52
N SER A 286 -2.63 3.86 21.45
CA SER A 286 -2.63 4.15 22.89
C SER A 286 -1.41 3.55 23.58
N HIS A 287 -1.11 4.05 24.77
CA HIS A 287 0.00 3.55 25.59
C HIS A 287 -0.51 2.93 26.89
N ALA A 288 0.09 1.80 27.27
CA ALA A 288 -0.28 1.06 28.48
C ALA A 288 -0.40 1.97 29.72
N GLY A 289 -1.59 1.95 30.34
CA GLY A 289 -1.88 2.67 31.59
C GLY A 289 -1.90 4.19 31.43
N ARG A 290 -2.08 4.69 30.20
CA ARG A 290 -2.15 6.11 29.89
C ARG A 290 -3.41 6.44 29.11
N GLU A 291 -3.76 7.71 29.21
CA GLU A 291 -4.77 8.33 28.38
C GLU A 291 -4.13 8.93 27.12
N ALA A 292 -4.78 8.77 25.97
CA ALA A 292 -4.38 9.35 24.70
C ALA A 292 -5.51 10.20 24.10
N ASP A 293 -5.17 11.45 23.76
CA ASP A 293 -6.04 12.37 23.05
C ASP A 293 -5.90 12.15 21.54
N ILE A 294 -6.97 11.74 20.87
CA ILE A 294 -6.95 11.54 19.42
C ILE A 294 -7.36 12.80 18.64
N GLY A 295 -7.78 13.85 19.36
CA GLY A 295 -8.22 15.12 18.79
C GLY A 295 -9.67 15.15 18.31
N ASN A 296 -9.92 16.03 17.35
CA ASN A 296 -11.24 16.22 16.75
C ASN A 296 -11.39 15.36 15.48
N ILE A 297 -12.57 14.79 15.32
CA ILE A 297 -13.01 14.03 14.15
C ILE A 297 -14.18 14.79 13.52
N TYR A 298 -14.17 14.89 12.20
CA TYR A 298 -15.20 15.59 11.45
C TYR A 298 -15.86 14.65 10.45
N LEU A 299 -17.19 14.56 10.48
CA LEU A 299 -17.99 13.76 9.57
C LEU A 299 -18.88 14.69 8.73
N PRO A 300 -18.83 14.63 7.39
CA PRO A 300 -19.67 15.48 6.55
C PRO A 300 -21.13 15.01 6.59
N LEU A 301 -22.06 15.95 6.49
CA LEU A 301 -23.48 15.64 6.37
C LEU A 301 -23.80 15.26 4.93
N VAL A 302 -24.14 14.00 4.70
CA VAL A 302 -24.67 13.55 3.41
C VAL A 302 -26.13 13.95 3.30
N THR A 303 -26.50 14.60 2.20
CA THR A 303 -27.88 15.07 1.96
C THR A 303 -28.71 14.03 1.20
N PRO A 304 -30.04 14.00 1.39
CA PRO A 304 -30.93 13.11 0.65
C PRO A 304 -30.73 13.19 -0.86
N GLY A 305 -30.75 12.03 -1.53
CA GLY A 305 -30.56 11.94 -2.98
C GLY A 305 -29.10 12.12 -3.46
N SER A 306 -28.13 12.18 -2.54
CA SER A 306 -26.70 12.19 -2.90
C SER A 306 -26.18 10.80 -3.32
N LEU A 307 -26.84 9.72 -2.88
CA LEU A 307 -26.53 8.36 -3.29
C LEU A 307 -27.31 7.98 -4.55
N VAL A 308 -26.60 7.51 -5.57
CA VAL A 308 -27.16 7.04 -6.84
C VAL A 308 -26.94 5.52 -6.95
N PRO A 309 -27.98 4.73 -7.26
CA PRO A 309 -27.82 3.30 -7.54
C PRO A 309 -26.85 3.05 -8.70
N VAL A 310 -25.91 2.13 -8.51
CA VAL A 310 -24.98 1.74 -9.56
C VAL A 310 -25.58 0.62 -10.42
N SER A 311 -25.29 0.63 -11.71
CA SER A 311 -25.79 -0.34 -12.68
C SER A 311 -24.88 -1.58 -12.78
N GLU A 312 -25.51 -2.74 -12.99
CA GLU A 312 -24.81 -4.01 -13.28
C GLU A 312 -24.31 -4.09 -14.74
N SER A 313 -24.80 -3.24 -15.65
CA SER A 313 -24.53 -3.37 -17.09
C SER A 313 -23.97 -2.12 -17.76
N GLU A 314 -24.01 -0.97 -17.08
CA GLU A 314 -23.57 0.31 -17.62
C GLU A 314 -22.78 1.10 -16.57
N ASP A 315 -21.81 1.89 -17.01
CA ASP A 315 -21.08 2.78 -16.11
C ASP A 315 -22.02 3.85 -15.54
N THR A 316 -21.89 4.13 -14.25
CA THR A 316 -22.73 5.09 -13.54
C THR A 316 -21.92 6.34 -13.21
N VAL A 317 -22.32 7.49 -13.77
CA VAL A 317 -21.70 8.78 -13.45
C VAL A 317 -22.32 9.34 -12.19
N ILE A 318 -21.49 9.58 -11.18
CA ILE A 318 -21.87 10.15 -9.89
C ILE A 318 -21.27 11.56 -9.81
N GLY A 319 -22.11 12.54 -9.55
CA GLY A 319 -21.72 13.92 -9.31
C GLY A 319 -22.38 14.46 -8.05
N PHE A 320 -22.17 15.73 -7.76
CA PHE A 320 -22.83 16.40 -6.66
C PHE A 320 -24.34 16.57 -6.90
N SER A 321 -25.11 16.54 -5.81
CA SER A 321 -26.54 16.84 -5.87
C SER A 321 -26.78 18.30 -6.32
N GLN A 322 -27.96 18.57 -6.89
CA GLN A 322 -28.33 19.92 -7.34
C GLN A 322 -28.31 20.94 -6.18
N GLU A 323 -28.59 20.50 -4.95
CA GLU A 323 -28.53 21.35 -3.77
C GLU A 323 -27.09 21.80 -3.47
N VAL A 324 -26.11 20.87 -3.56
CA VAL A 324 -24.69 21.20 -3.39
C VAL A 324 -24.21 22.10 -4.52
N LEU A 325 -24.57 21.81 -5.77
CA LEU A 325 -24.18 22.62 -6.93
C LEU A 325 -24.78 24.02 -6.93
N ALA A 326 -25.96 24.22 -6.31
CA ALA A 326 -26.53 25.54 -6.13
C ALA A 326 -25.71 26.41 -5.15
N GLN A 327 -25.01 25.78 -4.20
CA GLN A 327 -24.15 26.46 -3.22
C GLN A 327 -22.70 26.59 -3.71
N PHE A 328 -22.21 25.58 -4.44
CA PHE A 328 -20.84 25.48 -4.94
C PHE A 328 -20.83 25.14 -6.44
N PRO A 329 -21.17 26.10 -7.32
CA PRO A 329 -21.23 25.86 -8.77
C PRO A 329 -19.90 25.39 -9.38
N GLU A 330 -18.76 25.75 -8.77
CA GLU A 330 -17.41 25.33 -9.15
C GLU A 330 -17.19 23.82 -9.04
N LEU A 331 -18.06 23.10 -8.34
CA LEU A 331 -18.01 21.63 -8.20
C LEU A 331 -18.77 20.89 -9.30
N SER A 332 -19.39 21.59 -10.25
CA SER A 332 -20.23 20.99 -11.30
C SER A 332 -19.53 19.98 -12.20
N ASP A 333 -18.21 20.11 -12.36
CA ASP A 333 -17.40 19.18 -13.14
C ASP A 333 -16.72 18.07 -12.31
N VAL A 334 -16.91 18.07 -10.98
CA VAL A 334 -16.49 16.95 -10.14
C VAL A 334 -17.41 15.77 -10.42
N LYS A 335 -16.81 14.66 -10.82
CA LYS A 335 -17.51 13.40 -11.01
C LYS A 335 -16.61 12.21 -10.78
N ILE A 336 -17.23 11.12 -10.38
CA ILE A 336 -16.67 9.78 -10.47
C ILE A 336 -17.49 8.95 -11.44
N THR A 337 -16.85 8.03 -12.14
CA THR A 337 -17.53 7.10 -13.06
C THR A 337 -17.39 5.69 -12.51
N VAL A 338 -18.41 5.18 -11.84
CA VAL A 338 -18.38 3.83 -11.27
C VAL A 338 -18.60 2.82 -12.40
N PRO A 339 -17.63 1.94 -12.72
CA PRO A 339 -17.81 0.96 -13.76
C PRO A 339 -18.97 0.00 -13.45
N ALA A 340 -19.63 -0.50 -14.49
CA ALA A 340 -20.70 -1.48 -14.35
C ALA A 340 -20.29 -2.66 -13.44
N ASP A 341 -21.19 -3.07 -12.54
CA ASP A 341 -21.01 -4.24 -11.66
C ASP A 341 -19.76 -4.20 -10.76
N SER A 342 -19.12 -3.03 -10.60
CA SER A 342 -17.82 -2.94 -9.90
C SER A 342 -17.92 -2.74 -8.39
N LEU A 343 -19.03 -2.23 -7.87
CA LEU A 343 -19.22 -2.03 -6.43
C LEU A 343 -19.59 -3.35 -5.75
N TYR A 344 -18.90 -3.70 -4.67
CA TYR A 344 -19.20 -4.92 -3.93
C TYR A 344 -18.82 -4.84 -2.44
N SER A 345 -19.42 -5.72 -1.65
CA SER A 345 -19.18 -5.88 -0.22
C SER A 345 -18.19 -7.02 0.05
N ASP A 346 -17.61 -7.07 1.24
CA ASP A 346 -16.62 -8.09 1.63
C ASP A 346 -17.17 -9.53 1.61
N ASP A 347 -18.50 -9.71 1.59
CA ASP A 347 -19.15 -11.02 1.41
C ASP A 347 -19.35 -11.43 -0.07
N GLY A 348 -18.85 -10.61 -1.00
CA GLY A 348 -18.99 -10.78 -2.44
C GLY A 348 -20.30 -10.27 -3.03
N THR A 349 -21.21 -9.73 -2.22
CA THR A 349 -22.46 -9.14 -2.72
C THR A 349 -22.17 -7.90 -3.55
N ARG A 350 -22.60 -7.92 -4.82
CA ARG A 350 -22.43 -6.80 -5.77
C ARG A 350 -23.58 -5.81 -5.74
N GLY A 351 -23.30 -4.61 -6.24
CA GLY A 351 -24.25 -3.51 -6.37
C GLY A 351 -24.40 -2.68 -5.10
N GLY A 352 -25.26 -1.68 -5.16
CA GLY A 352 -25.47 -0.71 -4.08
C GLY A 352 -25.67 0.69 -4.63
N MET A 353 -25.39 1.69 -3.81
CA MET A 353 -25.48 3.10 -4.18
C MET A 353 -24.18 3.81 -3.85
N VAL A 354 -23.81 4.78 -4.67
CA VAL A 354 -22.59 5.59 -4.50
C VAL A 354 -22.95 7.07 -4.56
N GLY A 355 -22.31 7.88 -3.73
CA GLY A 355 -22.43 9.33 -3.75
C GLY A 355 -21.11 10.01 -3.45
N ILE A 356 -21.07 11.32 -3.71
CA ILE A 356 -19.92 12.16 -3.35
C ILE A 356 -20.37 13.37 -2.51
N ALA A 357 -19.55 13.74 -1.52
CA ALA A 357 -19.71 14.96 -0.73
C ALA A 357 -18.39 15.74 -0.69
N SER A 358 -18.45 17.08 -0.64
CA SER A 358 -17.27 17.93 -0.52
C SER A 358 -16.94 18.07 0.95
N VAL A 359 -15.65 18.04 1.26
CA VAL A 359 -15.18 18.12 2.63
C VAL A 359 -14.05 19.14 2.68
N PRO A 360 -14.11 20.16 3.55
CA PRO A 360 -12.96 21.03 3.75
C PRO A 360 -11.75 20.20 4.23
N PRO A 361 -10.53 20.44 3.70
CA PRO A 361 -9.34 19.64 4.02
C PRO A 361 -8.96 19.60 5.51
N ASP A 362 -9.35 20.60 6.29
CA ASP A 362 -9.16 20.70 7.74
C ASP A 362 -10.33 20.11 8.55
N ARG A 363 -11.34 19.56 7.88
CA ARG A 363 -12.62 19.06 8.42
C ARG A 363 -12.88 17.60 8.01
N ILE A 364 -11.82 16.80 7.96
CA ILE A 364 -11.86 15.37 7.67
C ILE A 364 -11.67 14.54 8.96
N PRO A 365 -11.90 13.21 8.95
CA PRO A 365 -11.81 12.37 10.15
C PRO A 365 -10.41 12.23 10.80
N GLY A 366 -9.36 12.76 10.20
CA GLY A 366 -8.00 12.72 10.74
C GLY A 366 -7.14 13.82 10.14
N LYS A 367 -6.07 14.23 10.82
CA LYS A 367 -5.17 15.27 10.30
C LYS A 367 -4.50 14.77 9.02
N LEU A 368 -4.48 15.61 7.98
CA LEU A 368 -3.65 15.35 6.81
C LEU A 368 -2.17 15.28 7.20
N PRO A 369 -1.35 14.43 6.52
CA PRO A 369 0.11 14.53 6.60
C PRO A 369 0.58 15.97 6.39
N GLU A 370 1.71 16.36 6.99
CA GLU A 370 2.13 17.77 7.00
C GLU A 370 2.32 18.35 5.60
N ASP A 371 2.81 17.54 4.66
CA ASP A 371 3.06 17.93 3.27
C ASP A 371 1.82 17.83 2.36
N LEU A 372 0.68 17.38 2.89
CA LEU A 372 -0.55 17.21 2.12
C LEU A 372 -1.50 18.39 2.40
N LYS A 373 -1.72 19.20 1.38
CA LYS A 373 -2.49 20.45 1.36
C LYS A 373 -3.47 20.41 0.19
N PHE A 374 -4.47 19.56 0.28
CA PHE A 374 -5.48 19.49 -0.78
C PHE A 374 -6.23 20.82 -0.92
N PRO A 375 -6.46 21.31 -2.15
CA PRO A 375 -7.37 22.43 -2.37
C PRO A 375 -8.83 22.01 -2.15
N LEU A 376 -9.16 20.75 -2.43
CA LEU A 376 -10.47 20.14 -2.24
C LEU A 376 -10.30 18.69 -1.81
N VAL A 377 -11.08 18.27 -0.81
CA VAL A 377 -11.30 16.85 -0.51
C VAL A 377 -12.72 16.50 -0.90
N ILE A 378 -12.87 15.36 -1.57
CA ILE A 378 -14.18 14.72 -1.71
C ILE A 378 -14.21 13.49 -0.82
N THR A 379 -15.39 13.12 -0.38
CA THR A 379 -15.63 11.78 0.14
C THR A 379 -16.52 11.01 -0.81
N VAL A 380 -16.12 9.77 -1.12
CA VAL A 380 -16.93 8.78 -1.83
C VAL A 380 -17.63 7.92 -0.79
N GLN A 381 -18.96 7.88 -0.85
CA GLN A 381 -19.81 7.23 0.14
C GLN A 381 -20.67 6.16 -0.50
N THR A 382 -20.99 5.11 0.24
CA THR A 382 -21.86 4.03 -0.21
C THR A 382 -22.96 3.73 0.79
N ASN A 383 -23.92 2.92 0.37
CA ASN A 383 -24.95 2.39 1.26
C ASN A 383 -24.54 1.10 2.00
N GLY A 384 -23.24 0.80 2.09
CA GLY A 384 -22.75 -0.41 2.76
C GLY A 384 -21.51 -1.04 2.10
N PRO A 385 -21.52 -1.27 0.78
CA PRO A 385 -20.38 -1.87 0.08
C PRO A 385 -19.09 -1.07 0.24
N THR A 386 -17.95 -1.75 0.39
CA THR A 386 -16.67 -1.19 0.82
C THR A 386 -15.59 -1.27 -0.25
N ASN A 387 -15.86 -1.89 -1.39
CA ASN A 387 -14.85 -2.15 -2.42
C ASN A 387 -15.32 -1.84 -3.84
N PHE A 388 -14.38 -1.43 -4.68
CA PHE A 388 -14.53 -1.36 -6.13
C PHE A 388 -13.58 -2.34 -6.82
N ASP A 389 -14.13 -3.18 -7.70
CA ASP A 389 -13.39 -4.21 -8.42
C ASP A 389 -12.50 -3.68 -9.54
N VAL A 390 -12.80 -2.47 -9.98
CA VAL A 390 -12.07 -1.75 -11.00
C VAL A 390 -11.86 -0.33 -10.48
N PRO A 391 -10.67 0.27 -10.66
CA PRO A 391 -10.44 1.64 -10.24
C PRO A 391 -11.48 2.58 -10.84
N VAL A 392 -12.20 3.31 -9.98
CA VAL A 392 -13.25 4.26 -10.34
C VAL A 392 -12.61 5.58 -10.75
N PRO A 393 -12.64 5.98 -12.04
CA PRO A 393 -12.02 7.23 -12.47
C PRO A 393 -12.67 8.44 -11.79
N VAL A 394 -11.85 9.44 -11.46
CA VAL A 394 -12.29 10.66 -10.79
C VAL A 394 -11.69 11.90 -11.44
N CYS A 395 -12.48 12.96 -11.53
CA CYS A 395 -12.04 14.29 -11.92
C CYS A 395 -12.33 15.31 -10.82
N PHE A 396 -11.36 16.18 -10.56
CA PHE A 396 -11.51 17.35 -9.69
C PHE A 396 -11.36 18.63 -10.52
N PRO A 397 -11.94 19.77 -10.09
CA PRO A 397 -11.57 21.08 -10.61
C PRO A 397 -10.08 21.32 -10.31
N ASN A 398 -9.38 21.90 -11.28
CA ASN A 398 -7.99 22.34 -11.13
C ASN A 398 -7.96 23.66 -10.34
N MET A 399 -8.32 23.57 -9.06
CA MET A 399 -8.34 24.70 -8.15
C MET A 399 -6.91 25.21 -7.87
N PRO A 400 -6.74 26.50 -7.52
CA PRO A 400 -5.45 27.01 -7.10
C PRO A 400 -4.87 26.22 -5.93
N ASP A 401 -3.62 25.81 -6.06
CA ASP A 401 -2.91 25.12 -5.00
C ASP A 401 -2.79 26.02 -3.75
N PRO A 402 -3.02 25.49 -2.53
CA PRO A 402 -3.03 26.32 -1.33
C PRO A 402 -1.72 27.03 -1.00
N GLU A 403 -0.58 26.54 -1.49
CA GLU A 403 0.74 27.12 -1.23
C GLU A 403 1.17 28.08 -2.34
N THR A 404 0.99 27.69 -3.60
CA THR A 404 1.43 28.50 -4.74
C THR A 404 0.38 29.51 -5.19
N HIS A 405 -0.87 29.35 -4.75
CA HIS A 405 -2.04 30.14 -5.14
C HIS A 405 -2.27 30.19 -6.66
N GLN A 406 -1.79 29.18 -7.39
CA GLN A 406 -1.96 29.02 -8.82
C GLN A 406 -2.51 27.63 -9.13
N PRO A 407 -3.39 27.48 -10.12
CA PRO A 407 -3.75 26.16 -10.62
C PRO A 407 -2.56 25.53 -11.35
N LEU A 408 -2.56 24.21 -11.50
CA LEU A 408 -1.55 23.53 -12.28
C LEU A 408 -1.70 23.87 -13.78
N PRO A 409 -0.62 23.96 -14.57
CA PRO A 409 -0.74 24.26 -16.00
C PRO A 409 -1.37 23.08 -16.76
N PRO A 410 -2.02 23.33 -17.92
CA PRO A 410 -2.55 22.27 -18.78
C PRO A 410 -1.52 21.17 -19.09
N GLY A 411 -1.94 19.90 -19.02
CA GLY A 411 -1.07 18.74 -19.23
C GLY A 411 -0.10 18.42 -18.10
N ALA A 412 -0.09 19.19 -17.00
CA ALA A 412 0.72 18.88 -15.83
C ALA A 412 0.30 17.54 -15.19
N LYS A 413 1.29 16.83 -14.65
CA LYS A 413 1.07 15.61 -13.87
C LYS A 413 0.84 15.93 -12.40
N SER A 414 0.02 15.10 -11.78
CA SER A 414 -0.29 15.13 -10.36
C SER A 414 -0.63 13.70 -9.89
N ALA A 415 -1.11 13.55 -8.66
CA ALA A 415 -1.46 12.27 -8.08
C ALA A 415 -2.85 12.29 -7.44
N LEU A 416 -3.56 11.17 -7.57
CA LEU A 416 -4.76 10.86 -6.79
C LEU A 416 -4.29 10.36 -5.43
N TRP A 417 -4.69 11.05 -4.37
CA TRP A 417 -4.46 10.59 -3.01
C TRP A 417 -5.76 10.05 -2.43
N SER A 418 -5.69 8.89 -1.79
CA SER A 418 -6.83 8.24 -1.14
C SER A 418 -6.47 7.89 0.29
N PHE A 419 -7.41 8.10 1.21
CA PHE A 419 -7.29 7.55 2.56
C PHE A 419 -7.43 6.04 2.49
N ASN A 420 -6.34 5.35 2.77
CA ASN A 420 -6.28 3.90 2.73
C ASN A 420 -6.72 3.38 4.11
N HIS A 421 -7.99 2.95 4.21
CA HIS A 421 -8.62 2.46 5.45
C HIS A 421 -7.88 1.26 6.07
N ASP A 422 -7.23 0.52 5.20
CA ASP A 422 -6.38 -0.60 5.45
C ASP A 422 -5.17 -0.24 6.34
N THR A 423 -4.41 0.79 5.94
CA THR A 423 -3.19 1.26 6.62
C THR A 423 -3.46 2.43 7.55
N GLY A 424 -4.63 3.06 7.45
CA GLY A 424 -5.02 4.21 8.26
C GLY A 424 -4.36 5.53 7.83
N ASP A 425 -3.78 5.60 6.64
CA ASP A 425 -3.02 6.75 6.13
C ASP A 425 -3.46 7.16 4.71
N PHE A 426 -3.18 8.41 4.32
CA PHE A 426 -3.30 8.82 2.92
C PHE A 426 -2.15 8.25 2.08
N LYS A 427 -2.49 7.66 0.92
CA LYS A 427 -1.55 7.08 -0.05
C LYS A 427 -1.86 7.57 -1.46
N ILE A 428 -0.85 7.58 -2.33
CA ILE A 428 -1.08 7.82 -3.76
C ILE A 428 -1.67 6.55 -4.36
N GLN A 429 -2.82 6.72 -4.99
CA GLN A 429 -3.50 5.63 -5.67
C GLN A 429 -3.10 5.53 -7.16
N GLY A 430 -2.55 6.61 -7.71
CA GLY A 430 -1.98 6.64 -9.05
C GLY A 430 -1.92 8.05 -9.65
N SER A 431 -1.50 8.14 -10.90
CA SER A 431 -1.29 9.41 -11.58
C SER A 431 -2.58 10.09 -12.05
N MET A 432 -2.51 11.42 -12.11
CA MET A 432 -3.54 12.29 -12.66
C MET A 432 -2.92 13.27 -13.66
N THR A 433 -3.72 13.75 -14.60
CA THR A 433 -3.32 14.75 -15.60
C THR A 433 -4.30 15.90 -15.65
N VAL A 434 -3.78 17.12 -15.74
CA VAL A 434 -4.57 18.32 -15.99
C VAL A 434 -5.05 18.34 -17.45
N SER A 435 -6.34 18.58 -17.67
CA SER A 435 -6.94 18.67 -19.00
C SER A 435 -6.27 19.74 -19.88
N GLU A 436 -6.40 19.60 -21.21
CA GLU A 436 -5.78 20.52 -22.18
C GLU A 436 -6.24 21.98 -22.03
N ASP A 437 -7.46 22.20 -21.52
CA ASP A 437 -8.02 23.51 -21.22
C ASP A 437 -7.68 24.03 -19.81
N GLY A 438 -6.95 23.24 -19.02
CA GLY A 438 -6.52 23.58 -17.67
C GLY A 438 -7.62 23.59 -16.62
N GLN A 439 -8.84 23.14 -16.93
CA GLN A 439 -9.99 23.27 -16.01
C GLN A 439 -10.09 22.12 -15.01
N LEU A 440 -9.71 20.90 -15.41
CA LEU A 440 -9.87 19.69 -14.60
C LEU A 440 -8.53 18.99 -14.40
N ILE A 441 -8.45 18.25 -13.31
CA ILE A 441 -7.42 17.26 -13.05
C ILE A 441 -8.11 15.90 -12.89
N CYS A 442 -7.83 14.98 -13.81
CA CYS A 442 -8.49 13.68 -13.88
C CYS A 442 -7.47 12.55 -13.74
N THR A 443 -7.91 11.40 -13.22
CA THR A 443 -7.07 10.20 -13.21
C THR A 443 -6.67 9.75 -14.61
N ASP A 444 -5.45 9.25 -14.73
CA ASP A 444 -4.97 8.64 -15.97
C ASP A 444 -5.72 7.30 -16.23
N PRO A 445 -5.75 6.78 -17.48
CA PRO A 445 -6.41 5.52 -17.79
C PRO A 445 -5.92 4.37 -16.88
N GLY A 446 -6.86 3.64 -16.28
CA GLY A 446 -6.56 2.55 -15.35
C GLY A 446 -6.30 2.99 -13.90
N VAL A 447 -6.28 4.30 -13.61
CA VAL A 447 -6.17 4.85 -12.25
C VAL A 447 -7.54 5.33 -11.77
N GLY A 448 -7.82 5.11 -10.49
CA GLY A 448 -9.10 5.49 -9.89
C GLY A 448 -9.20 5.12 -8.42
N VAL A 449 -10.32 5.49 -7.81
CA VAL A 449 -10.69 5.13 -6.45
C VAL A 449 -10.98 3.63 -6.37
N THR A 450 -10.37 2.94 -5.40
CA THR A 450 -10.47 1.49 -5.22
C THR A 450 -11.35 1.08 -4.03
N ALA A 451 -11.59 2.01 -3.10
CA ALA A 451 -12.51 1.87 -1.98
C ALA A 451 -13.17 3.23 -1.67
N PRO A 452 -14.42 3.25 -1.19
CA PRO A 452 -15.04 4.46 -0.66
C PRO A 452 -14.19 5.06 0.46
N GLY A 453 -14.24 6.38 0.65
CA GLY A 453 -13.36 7.06 1.59
C GLY A 453 -13.17 8.54 1.28
N TRP A 454 -12.00 9.08 1.64
CA TRP A 454 -11.62 10.48 1.41
C TRP A 454 -10.52 10.56 0.35
N HIS A 455 -10.69 11.45 -0.62
CA HIS A 455 -9.81 11.55 -1.78
C HIS A 455 -9.51 13.01 -2.12
N GLY A 456 -8.31 13.26 -2.62
CA GLY A 456 -7.86 14.57 -3.07
C GLY A 456 -6.85 14.45 -4.20
N ALA A 457 -6.54 15.58 -4.83
CA ALA A 457 -5.55 15.67 -5.88
C ALA A 457 -4.43 16.63 -5.45
N GLN A 458 -3.19 16.18 -5.53
CA GLN A 458 -2.00 17.00 -5.28
C GLN A 458 -0.80 16.38 -5.99
N PRO A 459 0.11 17.17 -6.58
CA PRO A 459 1.37 16.66 -7.09
C PRO A 459 2.13 15.90 -6.01
N GLY A 460 2.58 14.71 -6.37
CA GLY A 460 3.34 13.85 -5.49
C GLY A 460 3.90 12.69 -6.30
N SER A 461 5.03 12.19 -5.85
CA SER A 461 5.51 10.87 -6.24
C SER A 461 5.46 10.02 -4.99
N GLU A 462 4.95 8.80 -5.12
CA GLU A 462 5.27 7.80 -4.13
C GLU A 462 6.74 7.50 -4.35
N GLY A 463 7.56 7.92 -3.39
CA GLY A 463 8.79 7.21 -3.14
C GLY A 463 8.34 5.83 -2.68
N ASP A 464 8.16 4.92 -3.62
CA ASP A 464 8.39 3.53 -3.28
C ASP A 464 9.79 3.56 -2.68
N GLY A 465 9.96 3.02 -1.47
CA GLY A 465 11.28 2.55 -1.09
C GLY A 465 11.53 1.41 -2.07
N GLY A 466 11.93 1.77 -3.29
CA GLY A 466 11.78 0.91 -4.43
C GLY A 466 12.55 -0.34 -4.12
N ASP A 467 11.83 -1.46 -4.08
CA ASP A 467 12.34 -2.64 -4.72
C ASP A 467 12.69 -2.19 -6.14
N ALA A 468 13.94 -1.78 -6.33
CA ALA A 468 14.50 -1.83 -7.65
C ALA A 468 14.29 -3.28 -8.06
N ASP A 469 13.40 -3.50 -9.03
CA ASP A 469 13.50 -4.65 -9.91
C ASP A 469 14.90 -4.58 -10.51
N GLY A 470 15.86 -5.13 -9.77
CA GLY A 470 17.21 -5.36 -10.16
C GLY A 470 17.13 -6.47 -11.19
N GLN A 471 16.75 -6.11 -12.41
CA GLN A 471 17.36 -6.77 -13.55
C GLN A 471 18.87 -6.57 -13.38
N CYS A 472 19.53 -7.59 -12.87
CA CYS A 472 20.94 -7.80 -13.14
C CYS A 472 21.06 -7.95 -14.66
N GLU A 473 21.20 -6.84 -15.38
CA GLU A 473 21.64 -6.90 -16.76
C GLU A 473 23.11 -7.34 -16.76
N GLU A 474 23.31 -8.61 -17.03
CA GLU A 474 24.60 -9.16 -17.37
C GLU A 474 25.02 -8.63 -18.75
N GLY A 475 25.86 -7.60 -18.75
CA GLY A 475 26.80 -7.34 -19.86
C GLY A 475 26.32 -6.44 -21.00
N SER A 476 26.48 -5.13 -20.83
CA SER A 476 26.84 -4.26 -21.97
C SER A 476 28.35 -4.06 -21.99
N LYS A 477 29.02 -4.82 -22.87
CA LYS A 477 30.44 -4.64 -23.18
C LYS A 477 30.64 -3.26 -23.81
N VAL A 478 31.17 -2.32 -23.04
CA VAL A 478 31.88 -1.17 -23.60
C VAL A 478 33.34 -1.57 -23.76
N GLU A 479 33.79 -1.74 -25.00
CA GLU A 479 35.19 -1.97 -25.31
C GLU A 479 36.05 -0.80 -24.81
N GLY A 480 37.09 -1.11 -24.03
CA GLY A 480 38.19 -0.19 -23.78
C GLY A 480 38.10 0.63 -22.48
N GLY A 481 38.09 -0.02 -21.34
CA GLY A 481 38.34 0.61 -20.04
C GLY A 481 38.56 -0.45 -18.96
N ALA A 482 39.60 -0.30 -18.14
CA ALA A 482 39.91 -1.23 -17.07
C ALA A 482 38.70 -1.50 -16.16
N ILE A 483 38.45 -2.76 -15.82
CA ILE A 483 37.49 -3.18 -14.80
C ILE A 483 37.81 -2.43 -13.50
N PRO A 484 36.93 -1.58 -12.94
CA PRO A 484 37.10 -1.11 -11.58
C PRO A 484 36.89 -2.30 -10.65
N LYS A 485 37.94 -2.68 -9.91
CA LYS A 485 37.82 -3.59 -8.77
C LYS A 485 36.97 -2.92 -7.69
N ALA A 486 36.05 -3.69 -7.10
CA ALA A 486 35.34 -3.48 -5.84
C ALA A 486 34.76 -2.06 -5.61
N SER A 487 33.43 -1.97 -5.64
CA SER A 487 32.66 -0.79 -5.29
C SER A 487 33.04 -0.23 -3.91
N SER A 488 33.14 1.10 -3.85
CA SER A 488 33.81 1.84 -2.78
C SER A 488 32.94 1.96 -1.52
N PHE A 489 32.93 0.94 -0.67
CA PHE A 489 32.53 1.09 0.73
C PHE A 489 33.68 1.78 1.49
N GLY A 490 33.54 3.10 1.72
CA GLY A 490 34.59 3.93 2.30
C GLY A 490 34.84 3.68 3.79
N PRO A 491 35.95 4.19 4.37
CA PRO A 491 36.33 3.91 5.76
C PRO A 491 35.31 4.48 6.77
N ILE A 492 35.26 3.88 7.96
CA ILE A 492 34.48 4.41 9.09
C ILE A 492 35.13 5.71 9.56
N SER A 493 34.36 6.80 9.58
CA SER A 493 34.71 8.05 10.23
C SER A 493 34.24 8.03 11.69
N VAL A 494 35.12 8.45 12.61
CA VAL A 494 34.86 8.44 14.05
C VAL A 494 34.86 9.87 14.60
N MET A 495 33.82 10.24 15.35
CA MET A 495 33.72 11.52 16.04
C MET A 495 33.35 11.32 17.51
N ALA A 496 34.18 11.81 18.43
CA ALA A 496 33.84 11.88 19.85
C ALA A 496 32.81 13.00 20.09
N VAL A 497 31.68 12.64 20.70
CA VAL A 497 30.57 13.57 21.03
C VAL A 497 30.63 14.01 22.52
N GLY A 498 31.48 13.34 23.31
CA GLY A 498 31.74 13.64 24.72
C GLY A 498 30.98 12.73 25.70
N ARG A 499 31.49 12.58 26.93
CA ARG A 499 30.95 11.68 27.97
C ARG A 499 30.85 10.21 27.53
N GLY A 500 31.89 9.69 26.90
CA GLY A 500 31.93 8.32 26.38
C GLY A 500 31.02 8.06 25.18
N ARG A 501 30.45 9.10 24.56
CA ARG A 501 29.65 8.99 23.33
C ARG A 501 30.51 9.19 22.09
N TYR A 502 30.31 8.31 21.12
CA TYR A 502 30.95 8.36 19.81
C TYR A 502 29.89 8.25 18.71
N ARG A 503 30.13 8.98 17.63
CA ARG A 503 29.41 8.87 16.37
C ARG A 503 30.31 8.22 15.34
N PHE A 504 29.79 7.20 14.69
CA PHE A 504 30.42 6.50 13.59
C PHE A 504 29.62 6.77 12.33
N SER A 505 30.31 6.98 11.21
CA SER A 505 29.65 7.17 9.92
C SER A 505 30.47 6.59 8.79
N VAL A 506 29.81 6.09 7.76
CA VAL A 506 30.45 5.71 6.50
C VAL A 506 29.95 6.63 5.38
N PRO A 507 30.74 6.87 4.32
CA PRO A 507 30.26 7.56 3.15
C PRO A 507 29.03 6.83 2.57
N PRO A 508 28.04 7.56 2.00
CA PRO A 508 26.93 6.92 1.31
C PRO A 508 27.47 5.97 0.23
N PRO A 509 27.09 4.68 0.24
CA PRO A 509 27.49 3.76 -0.81
C PRO A 509 27.01 4.25 -2.18
N SER A 510 27.80 4.00 -3.22
CA SER A 510 27.41 4.30 -4.61
C SER A 510 26.38 3.31 -5.18
N GLU A 511 26.10 2.23 -4.44
CA GLU A 511 25.21 1.12 -4.79
C GLU A 511 24.17 0.93 -3.68
N PRO A 512 22.93 0.54 -4.01
CA PRO A 512 21.89 0.31 -3.02
C PRO A 512 22.18 -0.94 -2.18
N GLY A 513 21.78 -0.91 -0.91
CA GLY A 513 22.01 -1.98 0.05
C GLY A 513 21.81 -1.53 1.49
N SER A 514 21.93 -2.46 2.43
CA SER A 514 21.76 -2.19 3.85
C SER A 514 23.11 -2.11 4.58
N ILE A 515 23.21 -1.23 5.57
CA ILE A 515 24.39 -1.10 6.44
C ILE A 515 23.99 -1.52 7.84
N GLN A 516 24.71 -2.48 8.41
CA GLN A 516 24.53 -2.93 9.78
C GLN A 516 25.76 -2.56 10.62
N TRP A 517 25.52 -1.95 11.78
CA TRP A 517 26.56 -1.63 12.75
C TRP A 517 26.61 -2.68 13.86
N LEU A 518 27.79 -3.26 14.09
CA LEU A 518 28.02 -4.21 15.18
C LEU A 518 29.07 -3.68 16.16
N PHE A 519 28.70 -3.70 17.44
CA PHE A 519 29.55 -3.29 18.57
C PHE A 519 29.80 -4.51 19.48
N PRO A 520 30.79 -5.35 19.19
CA PRO A 520 31.00 -6.62 19.87
C PRO A 520 31.26 -6.50 21.39
N ASN A 521 31.73 -5.34 21.84
CA ASN A 521 32.06 -5.08 23.25
C ASN A 521 30.90 -4.37 23.99
N LEU A 522 29.84 -5.13 24.31
CA LEU A 522 28.70 -4.73 25.14
C LEU A 522 29.09 -4.51 26.63
N PRO A 523 28.36 -3.67 27.40
CA PRO A 523 27.07 -3.04 27.07
C PRO A 523 27.19 -1.67 26.37
N VAL A 524 26.43 -1.51 25.28
CA VAL A 524 26.31 -0.28 24.47
C VAL A 524 24.84 0.15 24.43
N ARG A 525 24.56 1.46 24.54
CA ARG A 525 23.25 2.04 24.20
C ARG A 525 23.34 2.70 22.82
N ILE A 526 22.59 2.17 21.86
CA ILE A 526 22.41 2.79 20.53
C ILE A 526 21.45 3.97 20.70
N VAL A 527 21.87 5.16 20.30
CA VAL A 527 21.11 6.40 20.45
C VAL A 527 20.36 6.77 19.17
N ASN A 528 20.96 6.46 18.00
CA ASN A 528 20.39 6.69 16.68
C ASN A 528 21.06 5.73 15.67
N ASP A 529 20.28 5.19 14.73
CA ASP A 529 20.77 4.39 13.60
C ASP A 529 19.98 4.81 12.35
N THR A 530 20.68 5.45 11.40
CA THR A 530 20.11 5.89 10.12
C THR A 530 20.78 5.18 8.95
N GLY A 531 21.32 3.97 9.16
CA GLY A 531 22.05 3.18 8.17
C GLY A 531 23.50 3.67 7.99
N ILE A 532 23.70 4.87 7.45
CA ILE A 532 25.05 5.43 7.22
C ILE A 532 25.73 5.97 8.48
N MET A 533 24.99 6.11 9.59
CA MET A 533 25.51 6.62 10.86
C MET A 533 24.97 5.84 12.06
N ALA A 534 25.82 5.61 13.05
CA ALA A 534 25.47 5.06 14.36
C ALA A 534 26.05 5.93 15.48
N GLU A 535 25.26 6.20 16.51
CA GLU A 535 25.73 6.88 17.72
C GLU A 535 25.63 5.97 18.95
N VAL A 536 26.73 5.83 19.67
CA VAL A 536 26.91 4.85 20.76
C VAL A 536 27.47 5.52 22.01
N ALA A 537 26.95 5.13 23.17
CA ALA A 537 27.53 5.44 24.48
C ALA A 537 28.22 4.19 25.08
N TYR A 538 29.53 4.27 25.34
CA TYR A 538 30.27 3.23 26.05
C TYR A 538 30.18 3.43 27.56
N CYS A 539 30.11 2.33 28.32
CA CYS A 539 29.99 2.35 29.78
C CYS A 539 31.29 1.96 30.52
N ALA A 540 32.36 1.62 29.79
CA ALA A 540 33.64 1.19 30.36
C ALA A 540 34.79 1.55 29.42
N ALA A 541 35.93 1.92 29.99
CA ALA A 541 37.13 2.26 29.24
C ALA A 541 37.71 1.04 28.49
N GLY A 542 38.74 1.29 27.67
CA GLY A 542 39.47 0.30 26.89
C GLY A 542 39.16 0.33 25.39
N HIS A 543 39.86 -0.54 24.66
CA HIS A 543 39.72 -0.66 23.21
C HIS A 543 38.33 -1.21 22.83
N LYS A 544 37.67 -0.53 21.90
CA LYS A 544 36.37 -0.91 21.34
C LYS A 544 36.52 -1.09 19.84
N GLU A 545 36.06 -2.23 19.35
CA GLU A 545 35.91 -2.47 17.92
C GLU A 545 34.50 -2.09 17.48
N VAL A 546 34.42 -1.58 16.26
CA VAL A 546 33.17 -1.26 15.57
C VAL A 546 33.25 -1.85 14.18
N LEU A 547 32.22 -2.60 13.80
CA LEU A 547 32.11 -3.15 12.46
C LEU A 547 30.95 -2.47 11.75
N ALA A 548 31.16 -2.10 10.50
CA ALA A 548 30.10 -1.74 9.57
C ALA A 548 30.08 -2.78 8.46
N THR A 549 28.93 -3.44 8.29
CA THR A 549 28.70 -4.43 7.24
C THR A 549 27.75 -3.85 6.22
N PHE A 550 28.23 -3.61 5.00
CA PHE A 550 27.39 -3.29 3.86
C PHE A 550 27.02 -4.58 3.14
N THR A 551 25.72 -4.82 3.08
CA THR A 551 25.12 -5.90 2.28
C THR A 551 24.51 -5.22 1.06
N PRO A 552 25.23 -5.17 -0.08
CA PRO A 552 24.66 -4.65 -1.30
C PRO A 552 23.48 -5.54 -1.73
N ASP A 553 22.51 -4.96 -2.41
CA ASP A 553 21.39 -5.74 -2.95
C ASP A 553 21.86 -6.75 -4.01
N CYS A 554 23.02 -6.50 -4.63
CA CYS A 554 23.77 -7.44 -5.47
C CYS A 554 25.30 -7.28 -5.30
N GLY A 555 26.03 -8.39 -5.11
CA GLY A 555 27.49 -8.39 -4.94
C GLY A 555 27.95 -9.09 -3.66
N GLU A 556 29.26 -8.98 -3.35
CA GLU A 556 29.80 -9.54 -2.12
C GLU A 556 29.56 -8.61 -0.93
N VAL A 557 29.17 -9.19 0.22
CA VAL A 557 29.06 -8.47 1.48
C VAL A 557 30.42 -7.92 1.87
N VAL A 558 30.50 -6.61 2.11
CA VAL A 558 31.73 -5.94 2.53
C VAL A 558 31.61 -5.56 3.99
N THR A 559 32.55 -6.02 4.81
CA THR A 559 32.65 -5.60 6.21
C THR A 559 33.95 -4.84 6.43
N ILE A 560 33.84 -3.66 7.01
CA ILE A 560 34.98 -2.85 7.47
C ILE A 560 34.94 -2.75 8.99
N THR A 561 36.11 -2.65 9.59
CA THR A 561 36.28 -2.60 11.05
C THR A 561 37.11 -1.39 11.40
N GLU A 562 36.74 -0.71 12.48
CA GLU A 562 37.50 0.41 13.05
C GLU A 562 37.64 0.22 14.57
N SER A 563 38.71 0.78 15.14
CA SER A 563 38.99 0.69 16.57
C SER A 563 39.03 2.07 17.21
N VAL A 564 38.44 2.21 18.38
CA VAL A 564 38.53 3.41 19.21
C VAL A 564 38.98 3.06 20.62
N GLU A 565 39.83 3.91 21.21
CA GLU A 565 40.22 3.81 22.62
C GLU A 565 39.34 4.74 23.44
N VAL A 566 38.56 4.18 24.37
CA VAL A 566 37.74 4.95 25.32
C VAL A 566 38.51 5.08 26.62
N THR A 567 38.74 6.30 27.09
CA THR A 567 39.48 6.57 28.33
C THR A 567 38.56 6.73 29.54
N GLU A 568 39.07 6.45 30.74
CA GLU A 568 38.33 6.69 32.00
C GLU A 568 37.95 8.19 32.16
N GLN A 569 38.81 9.09 31.68
CA GLN A 569 38.57 10.53 31.71
C GLN A 569 37.36 10.94 30.85
N GLU A 570 37.09 10.23 29.75
CA GLU A 570 35.94 10.50 28.88
C GLU A 570 34.61 10.01 29.47
N LEU A 571 34.62 9.02 30.36
CA LEU A 571 33.39 8.47 30.96
C LEU A 571 32.85 9.31 32.12
N GLY A 572 33.74 10.08 32.78
CA GLY A 572 33.42 10.94 33.92
C GLY A 572 33.12 10.16 35.21
N ASP A 573 33.68 10.61 36.33
CA ASP A 573 33.51 9.96 37.64
C ASP A 573 32.03 9.85 38.03
N ARG A 574 31.48 8.64 37.98
CA ARG A 574 30.21 8.29 38.63
C ARG A 574 30.49 7.87 40.08
N GLU A 575 30.70 8.83 40.98
CA GLU A 575 30.45 8.58 42.40
C GLU A 575 28.93 8.39 42.59
N ILE A 576 28.51 7.13 42.65
CA ILE A 576 27.16 6.75 43.04
C ILE A 576 27.08 6.92 44.57
N ASN A 577 26.61 8.08 45.03
CA ASN A 577 26.19 8.28 46.42
C ASN A 577 24.91 7.47 46.68
N LEU A 578 25.07 6.21 47.07
CA LEU A 578 24.02 5.39 47.69
C LEU A 578 23.95 5.74 49.18
N THR A 579 23.20 6.79 49.52
CA THR A 579 22.74 7.00 50.89
C THR A 579 21.63 5.99 51.17
N VAL A 580 21.97 4.88 51.83
CA VAL A 580 21.02 3.97 52.44
C VAL A 580 20.46 4.65 53.69
N THR A 581 19.20 5.08 53.66
CA THR A 581 18.44 5.37 54.88
C THR A 581 17.71 4.11 55.33
N GLY A 582 18.17 3.53 56.44
CA GLY A 582 17.59 2.35 57.06
C GLY A 582 18.09 2.16 58.48
N SER A 583 17.22 2.50 59.44
CA SER A 583 17.33 2.51 60.92
C SER A 583 18.09 3.67 61.57
#